data_AF-A0A135LKV6-F1
#
_entry.id   AF-A0A135LKV6-F1
#
_cell.length_a   1.000
_cell.length_b   1.000
_cell.length_c   1.000
_cell.angle_alpha   90.00
_cell.angle_beta   90.00
_cell.angle_gamma   90.00
#
_symmetry.space_group_name_H-M   'P 1'
#
loop_
_entity.id
_entity.type
_entity.pdbx_description
1 polymer ?
#
loop_
_entity_poly.entity_id
_entity_poly.type
_entity_poly.pdbx_seq_one_letter_code
_entity_poly.pdbx_strand_id
1 'polypeptide(L)'
;MPMLNVTVPLTPAYNSAYQQIVIINPRNINLSIDIQQGSHTYTSPFQQVGNLTHFADPRLEAAIRISYSYDAVGEVLELYGNDFESTSDSTCLLSRAASTNDVCQQHTYRSDIRPSGSNLNWTFSDQYSPGLLDALQLSIRGTNDRILAAARGAFPVVRVHTPPPALKTAEDMRNWTTMTATDGTDLGPHDPTREYPDGTNMVNVLESTWGGEVTFSVNEHIANVIGSTPDPKIQNLPWKTLWQDYYGSPDECTSHDWASGSKYKCNDSNLANIIGGHVITGKVAKSMPKGSNAVYIIPICKAHNADDNVYMRTNVYTGGIWLKNYLGK
;
A
#
# COMPACT_ATOMS: atom_id res chain seq x y z
N MET A 1 4.22 22.67 7.22
CA MET A 1 4.41 21.27 6.78
C MET A 1 3.45 20.42 7.58
N PRO A 2 2.70 19.50 6.95
CA PRO A 2 1.79 18.63 7.67
C PRO A 2 2.60 17.70 8.60
N MET A 3 2.02 17.38 9.74
CA MET A 3 2.67 16.59 10.78
C MET A 3 1.83 15.35 11.07
N LEU A 4 2.48 14.19 11.11
CA LEU A 4 1.85 12.93 11.49
C LEU A 4 2.18 12.62 12.95
N ASN A 5 1.17 12.70 13.82
CA ASN A 5 1.28 12.41 15.24
C ASN A 5 0.56 11.09 15.57
N VAL A 6 1.28 10.13 16.15
CA VAL A 6 0.68 8.82 16.46
C VAL A 6 1.40 8.12 17.61
N THR A 7 0.64 7.52 18.53
CA THR A 7 1.17 6.60 19.55
C THR A 7 1.10 5.17 19.05
N VAL A 8 2.24 4.48 18.98
CA VAL A 8 2.37 3.13 18.41
C VAL A 8 3.06 2.14 19.37
N PRO A 9 2.74 0.84 19.30
CA PRO A 9 3.42 -0.21 20.05
C PRO A 9 4.80 -0.52 19.46
N LEU A 10 5.87 -0.09 20.15
CA LEU A 10 7.25 -0.39 19.75
C LEU A 10 7.59 -1.88 19.97
N THR A 11 7.25 -2.42 21.14
CA THR A 11 7.52 -3.83 21.49
C THR A 11 6.38 -4.47 22.28
N PRO A 12 6.20 -5.80 22.15
CA PRO A 12 5.31 -6.57 23.00
C PRO A 12 5.96 -6.88 24.36
N ALA A 13 5.17 -7.43 25.28
CA ALA A 13 5.72 -8.12 26.44
C ALA A 13 6.26 -9.50 25.99
N TYR A 14 7.49 -9.82 26.37
CA TYR A 14 8.08 -11.13 26.11
C TYR A 14 9.03 -11.50 27.25
N ASN A 15 9.01 -12.77 27.66
CA ASN A 15 9.96 -13.32 28.62
C ASN A 15 10.31 -14.74 28.17
N SER A 16 11.57 -14.97 27.82
CA SER A 16 11.99 -16.29 27.34
C SER A 16 11.86 -17.32 28.46
N ALA A 17 11.16 -18.42 28.17
CA ALA A 17 11.02 -19.54 29.12
C ALA A 17 12.38 -20.15 29.51
N TYR A 18 13.38 -20.06 28.63
CA TYR A 18 14.75 -20.50 28.86
C TYR A 18 15.55 -19.41 29.56
N GLN A 19 15.78 -19.60 30.87
CA GLN A 19 16.70 -18.80 31.72
C GLN A 19 16.54 -17.27 31.65
N GLN A 20 15.40 -16.77 31.15
CA GLN A 20 15.19 -15.34 30.93
C GLN A 20 16.33 -14.68 30.13
N ILE A 21 16.90 -15.39 29.15
CA ILE A 21 17.94 -14.89 28.24
C ILE A 21 17.50 -13.59 27.58
N VAL A 22 16.21 -13.50 27.20
CA VAL A 22 15.61 -12.32 26.60
C VAL A 22 14.36 -11.91 27.38
N ILE A 23 14.37 -10.69 27.91
CA ILE A 23 13.21 -10.06 28.53
C ILE A 23 12.89 -8.78 27.75
N ILE A 24 11.69 -8.69 27.18
CA ILE A 24 11.18 -7.47 26.53
C ILE A 24 9.97 -6.98 27.29
N ASN A 25 10.01 -5.70 27.65
CA ASN A 25 8.88 -5.02 28.25
C ASN A 25 8.00 -4.41 27.14
N PRO A 26 6.66 -4.46 27.30
CA PRO A 26 5.78 -3.80 26.37
C PRO A 26 6.04 -2.29 26.41
N ARG A 27 6.22 -1.67 25.26
CA ARG A 27 6.53 -0.24 25.18
C ARG A 27 5.75 0.41 24.04
N ASN A 28 5.13 1.55 24.35
CA ASN A 28 4.56 2.44 23.36
C ASN A 28 5.48 3.64 23.16
N ILE A 29 5.52 4.19 21.95
CA ILE A 29 6.22 5.44 21.64
C ILE A 29 5.30 6.40 20.92
N ASN A 30 5.52 7.69 21.14
CA ASN A 30 4.88 8.75 20.38
C ASN A 30 5.79 9.11 19.21
N LEU A 31 5.25 9.01 18.00
CA LEU A 31 5.89 9.47 16.78
C LEU A 31 5.33 10.84 16.41
N SER A 32 6.22 11.77 16.07
CA SER A 32 5.91 13.08 15.52
C SER A 32 6.76 13.23 14.27
N ILE A 33 6.16 13.00 13.11
CA ILE A 33 6.87 12.97 11.83
C ILE A 33 6.50 14.21 11.04
N ASP A 34 7.49 15.04 10.75
CA ASP A 34 7.35 16.18 9.85
C ASP A 34 7.33 15.67 8.40
N ILE A 35 6.15 15.65 7.78
CA ILE A 35 5.98 15.12 6.42
C ILE A 35 6.48 16.17 5.41
N GLN A 36 7.45 15.76 4.60
CA GLN A 36 8.18 16.58 3.64
C GLN A 36 7.88 16.13 2.21
N GLN A 37 7.89 17.07 1.26
CA GLN A 37 7.74 16.79 -0.17
C GLN A 37 8.76 15.75 -0.66
N GLY A 38 8.32 14.80 -1.49
CA GLY A 38 9.16 13.75 -2.08
C GLY A 38 9.20 12.48 -1.22
N SER A 39 10.15 11.59 -1.52
CA SER A 39 10.31 10.31 -0.82
C SER A 39 11.30 10.43 0.33
N HIS A 40 10.92 9.91 1.51
CA HIS A 40 11.69 10.02 2.74
C HIS A 40 11.59 8.75 3.58
N THR A 41 12.56 8.60 4.49
CA THR A 41 12.54 7.57 5.52
C THR A 41 12.72 8.21 6.89
N TYR A 42 11.74 8.04 7.76
CA TYR A 42 11.81 8.43 9.16
C TYR A 42 12.30 7.25 10.01
N THR A 43 13.19 7.51 10.96
CA THR A 43 13.60 6.54 11.99
C THR A 43 13.47 7.18 13.36
N SER A 44 12.71 6.56 14.26
CA SER A 44 12.59 7.05 15.64
C SER A 44 13.91 6.91 16.39
N PRO A 45 14.15 7.69 17.45
CA PRO A 45 15.24 7.41 18.38
C PRO A 45 15.13 5.99 18.95
N PHE A 46 16.28 5.35 19.16
CA PHE A 46 16.34 4.07 19.89
C PHE A 46 15.90 4.25 21.33
N GLN A 47 15.09 3.31 21.83
CA GLN A 47 14.64 3.28 23.21
C GLN A 47 14.92 1.92 23.82
N GLN A 48 15.32 1.89 25.10
CA GLN A 48 15.51 0.63 25.82
C GLN A 48 14.17 -0.10 25.97
N VAL A 49 14.06 -1.30 25.41
CA VAL A 49 12.83 -2.10 25.42
C VAL A 49 12.97 -3.36 26.27
N GLY A 50 14.17 -3.75 26.65
CA GLY A 50 14.40 -5.01 27.32
C GLY A 50 15.83 -5.22 27.77
N ASN A 51 16.10 -6.46 28.16
CA ASN A 51 17.41 -6.93 28.60
C ASN A 51 17.80 -8.26 27.94
N LEU A 52 19.10 -8.43 27.69
CA LEU A 52 19.79 -9.61 27.20
C LEU A 52 20.75 -10.11 28.30
N THR A 53 20.35 -11.14 29.04
CA THR A 53 20.91 -11.47 30.36
C THR A 53 22.39 -11.88 30.35
N HIS A 54 22.94 -12.30 29.21
CA HIS A 54 24.33 -12.76 29.08
C HIS A 54 25.26 -11.77 28.37
N PHE A 55 24.79 -10.55 28.10
CA PHE A 55 25.58 -9.51 27.44
C PHE A 55 26.27 -8.60 28.46
N ALA A 56 27.47 -8.11 28.11
CA ALA A 56 28.22 -7.20 28.96
C ALA A 56 27.45 -5.89 29.23
N ASP A 57 26.79 -5.34 28.19
CA ASP A 57 25.71 -4.39 28.36
C ASP A 57 24.39 -5.12 28.06
N PRO A 58 23.56 -5.38 29.08
CA PRO A 58 22.36 -6.17 28.88
C PRO A 58 21.27 -5.42 28.13
N ARG A 59 21.38 -4.11 27.85
CA ARG A 59 20.25 -3.33 27.31
C ARG A 59 19.93 -3.74 25.87
N LEU A 60 18.67 -4.10 25.65
CA LEU A 60 18.08 -4.23 24.32
C LEU A 60 17.39 -2.92 23.95
N GLU A 61 17.73 -2.37 22.80
CA GLU A 61 17.12 -1.14 22.26
C GLU A 61 16.31 -1.42 21.00
N ALA A 62 15.26 -0.64 20.78
CA ALA A 62 14.50 -0.70 19.54
C ALA A 62 14.08 0.68 19.02
N ALA A 63 13.85 0.76 17.72
CA ALA A 63 13.34 1.92 16.99
C ALA A 63 12.38 1.48 15.87
N ILE A 64 11.52 2.40 15.42
CA ILE A 64 10.65 2.19 14.27
C ILE A 64 11.19 2.99 13.08
N ARG A 65 11.28 2.34 11.91
CA ARG A 65 11.59 2.96 10.62
C ARG A 65 10.35 2.91 9.72
N ILE A 66 10.04 4.02 9.06
CA ILE A 66 8.89 4.17 8.15
C ILE A 66 9.37 4.88 6.89
N SER A 67 9.05 4.37 5.72
CA SER A 67 9.25 5.06 4.46
C SER A 67 7.91 5.62 3.96
N TYR A 68 7.95 6.81 3.36
CA TYR A 68 6.78 7.48 2.80
C TYR A 68 7.17 8.33 1.59
N SER A 69 6.18 8.69 0.77
CA SER A 69 6.31 9.75 -0.23
C SER A 69 5.18 10.76 -0.05
N TYR A 70 5.44 12.05 -0.29
CA TYR A 70 4.41 13.07 -0.18
C TYR A 70 4.44 14.03 -1.37
N ASP A 71 3.29 14.19 -2.02
CA ASP A 71 3.03 15.23 -3.00
C ASP A 71 2.20 16.35 -2.36
N ALA A 72 2.85 17.46 -2.04
CA ALA A 72 2.23 18.64 -1.43
C ALA A 72 1.31 19.40 -2.38
N VAL A 73 1.45 19.24 -3.71
CA VAL A 73 0.55 19.88 -4.67
C VAL A 73 -0.79 19.16 -4.71
N GLY A 74 -0.75 17.83 -4.74
CA GLY A 74 -1.96 16.99 -4.69
C GLY A 74 -2.44 16.65 -3.27
N GLU A 75 -1.69 17.07 -2.24
CA GLU A 75 -1.86 16.69 -0.84
C GLU A 75 -1.99 15.17 -0.63
N VAL A 76 -1.21 14.39 -1.38
CA VAL A 76 -1.23 12.92 -1.38
C VAL A 76 -0.07 12.37 -0.56
N LEU A 77 -0.37 11.61 0.48
CA LEU A 77 0.61 10.84 1.26
C LEU A 77 0.60 9.37 0.82
N GLU A 78 1.76 8.82 0.46
CA GLU A 78 1.94 7.41 0.11
C GLU A 78 2.69 6.68 1.23
N LEU A 79 2.14 5.52 1.61
CA LEU A 79 2.66 4.63 2.65
C LEU A 79 2.61 3.17 2.18
N TYR A 80 3.12 2.26 3.01
CA TYR A 80 3.24 0.85 2.67
C TYR A 80 2.43 -0.03 3.63
N GLY A 81 1.60 -0.90 3.07
CA GLY A 81 0.73 -1.81 3.81
C GLY A 81 1.50 -2.94 4.48
N ASN A 82 0.84 -3.61 5.42
CA ASN A 82 1.46 -4.69 6.20
C ASN A 82 1.89 -5.89 5.35
N ASP A 83 1.21 -6.13 4.24
CA ASP A 83 1.43 -7.29 3.38
C ASP A 83 2.18 -6.92 2.08
N PHE A 84 2.68 -5.68 1.98
CA PHE A 84 3.54 -5.29 0.86
C PHE A 84 4.97 -5.76 1.10
N GLU A 85 5.46 -6.64 0.23
CA GLU A 85 6.81 -7.20 0.35
C GLU A 85 7.85 -6.24 -0.27
N SER A 86 8.28 -5.24 0.51
CA SER A 86 9.44 -4.41 0.16
C SER A 86 10.45 -4.34 1.30
N THR A 87 11.72 -4.54 0.94
CA THR A 87 12.84 -4.57 1.88
C THR A 87 13.35 -3.20 2.27
N SER A 88 13.12 -2.19 1.42
CA SER A 88 13.54 -0.80 1.63
C SER A 88 12.40 0.08 2.16
N ASP A 89 11.16 -0.27 1.83
CA ASP A 89 10.06 0.68 1.97
C ASP A 89 9.03 0.30 3.04
N SER A 90 9.01 -0.96 3.49
CA SER A 90 8.06 -1.39 4.51
C SER A 90 8.41 -0.83 5.88
N THR A 91 7.39 -0.58 6.69
CA THR A 91 7.54 -0.28 8.11
C THR A 91 8.33 -1.39 8.80
N CYS A 92 9.34 -1.01 9.59
CA CYS A 92 10.32 -1.93 10.12
C CYS A 92 10.63 -1.63 11.58
N LEU A 93 10.69 -2.68 12.40
CA LEU A 93 11.27 -2.63 13.72
C LEU A 93 12.78 -2.86 13.61
N LEU A 94 13.54 -1.88 14.09
CA LEU A 94 14.99 -1.98 14.25
C LEU A 94 15.27 -2.37 15.70
N SER A 95 16.06 -3.40 15.94
CA SER A 95 16.48 -3.80 17.30
C SER A 95 17.97 -4.06 17.37
N ARG A 96 18.61 -3.74 18.49
CA ARG A 96 20.04 -3.94 18.71
C ARG A 96 20.39 -4.10 20.19
N ALA A 97 21.48 -4.80 20.47
CA ALA A 97 22.15 -4.73 21.77
C ALA A 97 22.87 -3.39 21.91
N ALA A 98 22.74 -2.71 23.04
CA ALA A 98 23.20 -1.32 23.22
C ALA A 98 24.72 -1.14 23.07
N SER A 99 25.52 -2.20 23.30
CA SER A 99 26.98 -2.18 23.11
C SER A 99 27.41 -2.34 21.66
N THR A 100 26.48 -2.42 20.71
CA THR A 100 26.76 -2.77 19.30
C THR A 100 26.04 -1.82 18.34
N ASN A 101 26.57 -1.71 17.12
CA ASN A 101 25.89 -1.02 16.02
C ASN A 101 25.13 -1.98 15.10
N ASP A 102 25.15 -3.28 15.39
CA ASP A 102 24.51 -4.30 14.57
C ASP A 102 23.00 -4.27 14.83
N VAL A 103 22.23 -4.03 13.76
CA VAL A 103 20.77 -3.88 13.83
C VAL A 103 20.09 -5.07 13.18
N CYS A 104 19.20 -5.70 13.93
CA CYS A 104 18.23 -6.65 13.39
C CYS A 104 16.98 -5.92 12.92
N GLN A 105 16.52 -6.27 11.73
CA GLN A 105 15.37 -5.65 11.08
C GLN A 105 14.24 -6.67 11.01
N GLN A 106 13.05 -6.27 11.45
CA GLN A 106 11.83 -7.06 11.32
C GLN A 106 10.78 -6.23 10.58
N HIS A 107 10.35 -6.70 9.41
CA HIS A 107 9.33 -6.03 8.60
C HIS A 107 7.92 -6.53 8.96
N THR A 108 6.91 -5.81 8.45
CA THR A 108 5.47 -6.10 8.68
C THR A 108 4.95 -7.33 7.96
N TYR A 109 5.56 -7.71 6.83
CA TYR A 109 5.08 -8.80 5.99
C TYR A 109 5.55 -10.16 6.53
N ARG A 110 4.71 -11.20 6.35
CA ARG A 110 4.88 -12.51 7.01
C ARG A 110 6.05 -13.33 6.50
N SER A 111 6.36 -13.18 5.22
CA SER A 111 7.40 -13.88 4.47
C SER A 111 8.79 -13.26 4.62
N ASP A 112 9.03 -12.41 5.62
CA ASP A 112 10.37 -11.86 5.89
C ASP A 112 11.31 -12.95 6.42
N ILE A 113 11.78 -13.79 5.50
CA ILE A 113 12.70 -14.91 5.73
C ILE A 113 14.15 -14.47 5.75
N ARG A 114 14.42 -13.17 5.62
CA ARG A 114 15.78 -12.66 5.65
C ARG A 114 16.35 -12.96 7.03
N PRO A 115 17.50 -13.66 7.11
CA PRO A 115 18.15 -13.85 8.38
C PRO A 115 18.38 -12.48 9.00
N SER A 116 17.92 -12.30 10.23
CA SER A 116 18.57 -11.35 11.16
C SER A 116 20.07 -11.69 11.38
N GLY A 117 20.49 -12.85 10.85
CA GLY A 117 21.72 -13.59 11.07
C GLY A 117 23.01 -13.08 10.44
N SER A 118 23.21 -11.77 10.31
CA SER A 118 24.58 -11.22 10.33
C SER A 118 24.95 -10.63 11.69
N ASN A 119 23.98 -10.45 12.59
CA ASN A 119 24.24 -9.94 13.92
C ASN A 119 24.62 -11.07 14.88
N LEU A 120 25.92 -11.24 15.10
CA LEU A 120 26.47 -12.23 16.06
C LEU A 120 26.03 -11.95 17.52
N ASN A 121 25.57 -10.73 17.80
CA ASN A 121 25.27 -10.25 19.14
C ASN A 121 23.78 -10.20 19.46
N TRP A 122 22.88 -10.32 18.49
CA TRP A 122 21.45 -10.31 18.76
C TRP A 122 20.69 -10.91 17.58
N THR A 123 19.71 -11.74 17.87
CA THR A 123 18.75 -12.23 16.87
C THR A 123 17.47 -12.62 17.59
N PHE A 124 16.33 -12.34 16.96
CA PHE A 124 15.01 -12.75 17.46
C PHE A 124 14.54 -14.09 16.86
N SER A 125 15.35 -14.71 15.99
CA SER A 125 15.02 -15.95 15.28
C SER A 125 15.80 -17.17 15.81
N ASP A 126 16.36 -17.08 17.01
CA ASP A 126 17.10 -18.18 17.65
C ASP A 126 16.14 -19.18 18.33
N GLN A 127 16.56 -20.44 18.42
CA GLN A 127 15.85 -21.53 19.09
C GLN A 127 15.60 -21.25 20.58
N TYR A 128 16.38 -20.36 21.21
CA TYR A 128 16.24 -19.98 22.61
C TYR A 128 15.20 -18.88 22.86
N SER A 129 14.63 -18.28 21.82
CA SER A 129 13.56 -17.29 21.89
C SER A 129 12.31 -17.72 21.12
N PRO A 130 11.70 -18.88 21.45
CA PRO A 130 10.53 -19.37 20.72
C PRO A 130 9.38 -18.37 20.78
N GLY A 131 8.71 -18.15 19.66
CA GLY A 131 7.56 -17.24 19.52
C GLY A 131 7.89 -15.74 19.55
N LEU A 132 9.16 -15.35 19.76
CA LEU A 132 9.55 -13.94 19.80
C LEU A 132 9.36 -13.27 18.44
N LEU A 133 9.76 -13.93 17.35
CA LEU A 133 9.56 -13.45 15.98
C LEU A 133 8.10 -13.07 15.72
N ASP A 134 7.17 -13.99 16.00
CA ASP A 134 5.73 -13.76 15.80
C ASP A 134 5.21 -12.61 16.66
N ALA A 135 5.66 -12.53 17.93
CA ALA A 135 5.27 -11.46 18.83
C ALA A 135 5.74 -10.07 18.34
N LEU A 136 7.00 -9.98 17.89
CA LEU A 136 7.55 -8.76 17.29
C LEU A 136 6.85 -8.40 15.99
N GLN A 137 6.54 -9.38 15.15
CA GLN A 137 5.81 -9.19 13.90
C GLN A 137 4.39 -8.66 14.13
N LEU A 138 3.67 -9.19 15.12
CA LEU A 138 2.37 -8.67 15.52
C LEU A 138 2.47 -7.22 16.02
N SER A 139 3.52 -6.89 16.80
CA SER A 139 3.75 -5.53 17.29
C SER A 139 4.02 -4.54 16.14
N ILE A 140 4.89 -4.89 15.18
CA ILE A 140 5.20 -3.98 14.07
C ILE A 140 4.01 -3.82 13.10
N ARG A 141 3.21 -4.87 12.89
CA ARG A 141 1.95 -4.78 12.13
C ARG A 141 0.96 -3.84 12.81
N GLY A 142 0.78 -3.98 14.12
CA GLY A 142 -0.06 -3.06 14.91
C GLY A 142 0.47 -1.62 14.95
N THR A 143 1.78 -1.43 14.85
CA THR A 143 2.39 -0.11 14.64
C THR A 143 2.00 0.48 13.29
N ASN A 144 2.17 -0.29 12.21
CA ASN A 144 1.83 0.17 10.87
C ASN A 144 0.34 0.50 10.73
N ASP A 145 -0.56 -0.32 11.29
CA ASP A 145 -2.00 -0.08 11.27
C ASP A 145 -2.37 1.26 11.92
N ARG A 146 -1.71 1.60 13.04
CA ARG A 146 -1.91 2.89 13.72
C ARG A 146 -1.37 4.07 12.94
N ILE A 147 -0.22 3.90 12.27
CA ILE A 147 0.36 4.92 11.38
C ILE A 147 -0.58 5.18 10.20
N LEU A 148 -1.07 4.12 9.55
CA LEU A 148 -2.02 4.23 8.44
C LEU A 148 -3.34 4.89 8.89
N ALA A 149 -3.87 4.52 10.06
CA ALA A 149 -5.06 5.15 10.61
C ALA A 149 -4.86 6.64 10.91
N ALA A 150 -3.73 7.02 11.51
CA ALA A 150 -3.39 8.41 11.78
C ALA A 150 -3.22 9.21 10.48
N ALA A 151 -2.57 8.62 9.47
CA ALA A 151 -2.41 9.24 8.16
C ALA A 151 -3.77 9.51 7.50
N ARG A 152 -4.68 8.52 7.49
CA ARG A 152 -6.04 8.67 6.95
C ARG A 152 -6.86 9.75 7.65
N GLY A 153 -6.56 10.05 8.91
CA GLY A 153 -7.20 11.14 9.67
C GLY A 153 -6.54 12.52 9.49
N ALA A 154 -5.30 12.57 9.00
CA ALA A 154 -4.50 13.80 8.92
C ALA A 154 -4.33 14.33 7.49
N PHE A 155 -4.54 13.49 6.46
CA PHE A 155 -4.28 13.83 5.07
C PHE A 155 -5.55 13.67 4.22
N PRO A 156 -5.79 14.58 3.25
CA PRO A 156 -6.93 14.48 2.35
C PRO A 156 -6.93 13.18 1.53
N VAL A 157 -5.76 12.74 1.07
CA VAL A 157 -5.62 11.54 0.26
C VAL A 157 -4.43 10.72 0.75
N VAL A 158 -4.67 9.45 1.07
CA VAL A 158 -3.65 8.50 1.50
C VAL A 158 -3.63 7.31 0.56
N ARG A 159 -2.51 7.06 -0.10
CA ARG A 159 -2.27 5.84 -0.88
C ARG A 159 -1.48 4.85 -0.03
N VAL A 160 -1.87 3.59 -0.10
CA VAL A 160 -1.20 2.51 0.62
C VAL A 160 -0.82 1.44 -0.38
N HIS A 161 0.48 1.24 -0.59
CA HIS A 161 0.96 0.12 -1.37
C HIS A 161 0.52 -1.20 -0.74
N THR A 162 -0.16 -2.03 -1.52
CA THR A 162 -0.64 -3.35 -1.11
C THR A 162 -0.35 -4.34 -2.23
N PRO A 163 -0.21 -5.64 -1.93
CA PRO A 163 -0.24 -6.64 -2.98
C PRO A 163 -1.58 -6.55 -3.74
N PRO A 164 -1.61 -6.88 -5.04
CA PRO A 164 -2.87 -6.96 -5.77
C PRO A 164 -3.80 -7.99 -5.10
N PRO A 165 -5.13 -7.88 -5.31
CA PRO A 165 -6.06 -8.91 -4.88
C PRO A 165 -5.58 -10.27 -5.38
N ALA A 166 -5.68 -11.30 -4.54
CA ALA A 166 -5.30 -12.65 -4.93
C ALA A 166 -6.07 -13.03 -6.20
N LEU A 167 -5.34 -13.22 -7.29
CA LEU A 167 -5.93 -13.69 -8.52
C LEU A 167 -6.53 -15.08 -8.28
N LYS A 168 -7.75 -15.32 -8.74
CA LYS A 168 -8.57 -16.48 -8.36
C LYS A 168 -7.95 -17.79 -8.87
N THR A 169 -7.10 -17.74 -9.89
CA THR A 169 -6.43 -18.91 -10.46
C THR A 169 -4.97 -18.66 -10.86
N ALA A 170 -4.18 -19.73 -10.98
CA ALA A 170 -2.83 -19.65 -11.57
C ALA A 170 -2.84 -19.26 -13.06
N GLU A 171 -3.98 -19.43 -13.74
CA GLU A 171 -4.19 -18.99 -15.11
C GLU A 171 -4.37 -17.46 -15.19
N ASP A 172 -4.97 -16.87 -14.17
CA ASP A 172 -5.06 -15.41 -14.05
C ASP A 172 -3.66 -14.78 -13.90
N MET A 173 -2.77 -15.37 -13.09
CA MET A 173 -1.36 -14.93 -13.00
C MET A 173 -0.61 -15.09 -14.33
N ARG A 174 -0.85 -16.20 -15.05
CA ARG A 174 -0.26 -16.42 -16.38
C ARG A 174 -0.73 -15.36 -17.36
N ASN A 175 -2.03 -15.12 -17.47
CA ASN A 175 -2.57 -14.08 -18.36
C ASN A 175 -1.94 -12.70 -18.10
N TRP A 176 -1.61 -12.36 -16.86
CA TRP A 176 -0.96 -11.10 -16.51
C TRP A 176 0.54 -11.00 -16.83
N THR A 177 1.20 -12.14 -17.02
CA THR A 177 2.66 -12.21 -17.17
C THR A 177 3.08 -12.82 -18.50
N THR A 178 2.17 -13.44 -19.27
CA THR A 178 2.52 -14.21 -20.46
C THR A 178 3.00 -13.35 -21.63
N MET A 179 4.15 -13.76 -22.18
CA MET A 179 4.78 -13.30 -23.40
C MET A 179 4.21 -14.05 -24.61
N THR A 180 3.99 -13.40 -25.75
CA THR A 180 3.76 -14.12 -27.01
C THR A 180 4.64 -13.62 -28.16
N ALA A 181 4.97 -14.50 -29.09
CA ALA A 181 5.61 -14.10 -30.33
C ALA A 181 4.61 -13.41 -31.28
N THR A 182 5.10 -12.70 -32.30
CA THR A 182 4.28 -12.03 -33.33
C THR A 182 3.31 -12.97 -34.05
N ASP A 183 3.62 -14.26 -34.10
CA ASP A 183 2.80 -15.31 -34.71
C ASP A 183 1.72 -15.88 -33.78
N GLY A 184 1.61 -15.35 -32.55
CA GLY A 184 0.65 -15.78 -31.54
C GLY A 184 1.14 -16.94 -30.65
N THR A 185 2.39 -17.40 -30.80
CA THR A 185 2.95 -18.47 -29.97
C THR A 185 3.12 -18.02 -28.52
N ASP A 186 2.60 -18.78 -27.56
CA ASP A 186 2.79 -18.57 -26.11
C ASP A 186 4.26 -18.87 -25.72
N LEU A 187 4.93 -17.87 -25.14
CA LEU A 187 6.33 -17.95 -24.69
C LEU A 187 6.45 -18.08 -23.16
N GLY A 188 5.32 -18.19 -22.44
CA GLY A 188 5.23 -18.29 -20.99
C GLY A 188 5.35 -16.95 -20.26
N PRO A 189 5.37 -16.94 -18.91
CA PRO A 189 5.48 -15.71 -18.13
C PRO A 189 6.78 -14.93 -18.43
N HIS A 190 6.70 -13.61 -18.33
CA HIS A 190 7.83 -12.70 -18.50
C HIS A 190 8.86 -12.93 -17.39
N ASP A 191 10.03 -13.37 -17.80
CA ASP A 191 11.22 -13.58 -16.99
C ASP A 191 12.22 -12.47 -17.33
N PRO A 192 12.48 -11.51 -16.43
CA PRO A 192 13.40 -10.40 -16.68
C PRO A 192 14.85 -10.83 -16.88
N THR A 193 15.19 -12.11 -16.66
CA THR A 193 16.52 -12.68 -16.87
C THR A 193 16.66 -13.44 -18.19
N ARG A 194 15.57 -13.60 -18.94
CA ARG A 194 15.54 -14.34 -20.21
C ARG A 194 15.55 -13.38 -21.40
N GLU A 195 16.41 -13.66 -22.38
CA GLU A 195 16.34 -13.00 -23.68
C GLU A 195 15.20 -13.63 -24.51
N TYR A 196 14.33 -12.78 -25.06
CA TYR A 196 13.23 -13.19 -25.92
C TYR A 196 13.57 -12.89 -27.40
N PRO A 197 13.09 -13.72 -28.35
CA PRO A 197 13.34 -13.51 -29.77
C PRO A 197 12.92 -12.12 -30.26
N ASP A 198 13.64 -11.56 -31.23
CA ASP A 198 13.25 -10.31 -31.89
C ASP A 198 11.84 -10.43 -32.49
N GLY A 199 11.00 -9.41 -32.25
CA GLY A 199 9.58 -9.42 -32.63
C GLY A 199 8.65 -9.99 -31.57
N THR A 200 9.15 -10.49 -30.44
CA THR A 200 8.31 -10.88 -29.31
C THR A 200 7.48 -9.70 -28.82
N ASN A 201 6.16 -9.88 -28.71
CA ASN A 201 5.26 -8.89 -28.14
C ASN A 201 4.86 -9.35 -26.74
N MET A 202 5.03 -8.47 -25.75
CA MET A 202 4.24 -8.62 -24.53
C MET A 202 2.77 -8.42 -24.92
N VAL A 203 1.95 -9.47 -24.84
CA VAL A 203 0.50 -9.36 -25.04
C VAL A 203 -0.08 -8.41 -24.01
N ASN A 204 0.51 -8.42 -22.81
CA ASN A 204 0.16 -7.54 -21.71
C ASN A 204 1.41 -6.80 -21.28
N VAL A 205 1.77 -5.76 -22.05
CA VAL A 205 2.49 -4.66 -21.42
C VAL A 205 1.58 -4.15 -20.33
N LEU A 206 2.05 -4.19 -19.09
CA LEU A 206 1.28 -3.81 -17.91
C LEU A 206 0.99 -2.31 -17.97
N GLU A 207 -0.02 -1.94 -18.78
CA GLU A 207 -0.38 -0.56 -19.09
C GLU A 207 -0.85 0.17 -17.85
N SER A 208 -1.80 -0.39 -17.11
CA SER A 208 -2.17 0.09 -15.78
C SER A 208 -2.02 -1.04 -14.79
N THR A 209 -1.31 -0.79 -13.68
CA THR A 209 -1.01 -1.80 -12.66
C THR A 209 -1.63 -1.45 -11.32
N TRP A 210 -1.80 -2.47 -10.48
CA TRP A 210 -2.17 -2.26 -9.08
C TRP A 210 -1.07 -1.48 -8.36
N GLY A 211 -1.35 -0.23 -8.00
CA GLY A 211 -0.49 0.58 -7.15
C GLY A 211 -0.74 0.30 -5.67
N GLY A 212 -2.00 0.07 -5.32
CA GLY A 212 -2.44 -0.16 -3.96
C GLY A 212 -3.87 0.29 -3.69
N GLU A 213 -4.18 0.51 -2.42
CA GLU A 213 -5.40 1.18 -1.99
C GLU A 213 -5.21 2.70 -2.00
N VAL A 214 -6.30 3.44 -2.13
CA VAL A 214 -6.37 4.85 -1.76
C VAL A 214 -7.51 5.07 -0.77
N THR A 215 -7.32 5.99 0.17
CA THR A 215 -8.36 6.52 1.04
C THR A 215 -8.44 8.03 0.84
N PHE A 216 -9.62 8.50 0.49
CA PHE A 216 -9.96 9.92 0.38
C PHE A 216 -10.65 10.39 1.66
N SER A 217 -10.48 11.65 2.01
CA SER A 217 -11.32 12.32 2.99
C SER A 217 -12.77 12.39 2.49
N VAL A 218 -13.72 12.45 3.41
CA VAL A 218 -15.13 12.63 3.05
C VAL A 218 -15.30 13.98 2.36
N ASN A 219 -16.04 14.00 1.24
CA ASN A 219 -16.22 15.15 0.35
C ASN A 219 -14.98 15.59 -0.44
N GLU A 220 -13.92 14.78 -0.51
CA GLU A 220 -12.77 15.05 -1.37
C GLU A 220 -13.23 15.19 -2.82
N HIS A 221 -12.68 16.17 -3.52
CA HIS A 221 -13.08 16.46 -4.89
C HIS A 221 -12.37 15.52 -5.87
N ILE A 222 -13.16 14.92 -6.76
CA ILE A 222 -12.64 14.05 -7.81
C ILE A 222 -13.24 14.42 -9.16
N ALA A 223 -12.50 14.20 -10.23
CA ALA A 223 -12.96 14.45 -11.60
C ALA A 223 -12.61 13.28 -12.52
N ASN A 224 -13.31 13.15 -13.65
CA ASN A 224 -13.07 12.08 -14.61
C ASN A 224 -11.68 12.19 -15.25
N VAL A 225 -11.12 11.04 -15.62
CA VAL A 225 -9.99 10.96 -16.55
C VAL A 225 -10.51 10.91 -17.97
N ILE A 226 -10.13 11.89 -18.79
CA ILE A 226 -10.55 11.97 -20.19
C ILE A 226 -9.72 10.99 -21.02
N GLY A 227 -10.41 10.13 -21.78
CA GLY A 227 -9.77 9.20 -22.71
C GLY A 227 -9.23 7.92 -22.07
N SER A 228 -9.84 7.45 -20.98
CA SER A 228 -9.46 6.20 -20.31
C SER A 228 -9.98 4.92 -20.97
N THR A 229 -10.83 5.03 -21.99
CA THR A 229 -11.38 3.89 -22.74
C THR A 229 -10.35 2.85 -23.22
N PRO A 230 -9.13 3.23 -23.64
CA PRO A 230 -8.10 2.26 -24.04
C PRO A 230 -7.53 1.42 -22.90
N ASP A 231 -7.80 1.74 -21.62
CA ASP A 231 -7.21 1.05 -20.48
C ASP A 231 -7.69 -0.42 -20.44
N PRO A 232 -6.77 -1.39 -20.63
CA PRO A 232 -7.14 -2.77 -20.83
C PRO A 232 -7.89 -3.32 -19.62
N LYS A 233 -9.08 -3.85 -19.90
CA LYS A 233 -9.89 -4.55 -18.91
C LYS A 233 -9.21 -5.84 -18.48
N ILE A 234 -9.21 -6.10 -17.18
CA ILE A 234 -8.68 -7.34 -16.61
C ILE A 234 -9.58 -8.50 -17.06
N GLN A 235 -9.09 -9.35 -17.97
CA GLN A 235 -9.85 -10.48 -18.54
C GLN A 235 -11.18 -10.09 -19.19
N ASN A 236 -11.23 -8.93 -19.87
CA ASN A 236 -12.46 -8.32 -20.38
C ASN A 236 -13.50 -7.95 -19.29
N LEU A 237 -13.18 -8.15 -18.01
CA LEU A 237 -14.04 -7.73 -16.90
C LEU A 237 -13.95 -6.21 -16.75
N PRO A 238 -15.08 -5.52 -16.49
CA PRO A 238 -15.06 -4.08 -16.27
C PRO A 238 -14.21 -3.75 -15.03
N TRP A 239 -13.64 -2.55 -14.97
CA TRP A 239 -12.92 -2.05 -13.80
C TRP A 239 -13.73 -2.08 -12.49
N LYS A 240 -15.07 -2.09 -12.59
CA LYS A 240 -15.96 -2.37 -11.47
C LYS A 240 -15.65 -3.71 -10.81
N THR A 241 -15.33 -4.75 -11.58
CA THR A 241 -15.07 -6.08 -11.03
C THR A 241 -13.81 -6.09 -10.18
N LEU A 242 -12.76 -5.34 -10.57
CA LEU A 242 -11.59 -5.16 -9.73
C LEU A 242 -11.94 -4.49 -8.40
N TRP A 243 -12.80 -3.46 -8.43
CA TRP A 243 -13.34 -2.85 -7.22
C TRP A 243 -14.10 -3.86 -6.35
N GLN A 244 -14.96 -4.66 -6.97
CA GLN A 244 -15.81 -5.63 -6.30
C GLN A 244 -15.04 -6.76 -5.62
N ASP A 245 -13.98 -7.23 -6.26
CA ASP A 245 -13.14 -8.28 -5.71
C ASP A 245 -12.39 -7.83 -4.45
N TYR A 246 -12.18 -6.52 -4.27
CA TYR A 246 -11.51 -5.96 -3.10
C TYR A 246 -12.46 -5.44 -2.01
N TYR A 247 -13.44 -4.64 -2.40
CA TYR A 247 -14.32 -3.92 -1.46
C TYR A 247 -15.74 -4.51 -1.39
N GLY A 248 -16.05 -5.52 -2.19
CA GLY A 248 -17.40 -6.05 -2.35
C GLY A 248 -18.26 -5.26 -3.36
N SER A 249 -19.50 -5.69 -3.54
CA SER A 249 -20.40 -5.08 -4.52
C SER A 249 -20.78 -3.65 -4.15
N PRO A 250 -20.47 -2.63 -4.97
CA PRO A 250 -20.98 -1.29 -4.73
C PRO A 250 -22.47 -1.25 -5.07
N ASP A 251 -23.22 -0.60 -4.21
CA ASP A 251 -24.67 -0.44 -4.28
C ASP A 251 -25.11 0.93 -4.82
N GLU A 252 -24.20 1.91 -4.89
CA GLU A 252 -24.51 3.25 -5.44
C GLU A 252 -23.28 3.96 -6.01
N CYS A 253 -23.46 5.17 -6.55
CA CYS A 253 -22.35 6.03 -6.97
C CYS A 253 -21.66 6.68 -5.77
N THR A 254 -20.33 6.75 -5.81
CA THR A 254 -19.51 7.47 -4.82
C THR A 254 -19.98 8.89 -4.50
N SER A 255 -20.39 9.63 -5.53
CA SER A 255 -20.89 11.00 -5.42
C SER A 255 -22.40 11.06 -5.23
N HIS A 256 -23.09 9.93 -5.30
CA HIS A 256 -24.56 9.82 -5.28
C HIS A 256 -25.20 10.80 -6.30
N ASP A 257 -26.26 11.49 -5.91
CA ASP A 257 -26.96 12.52 -6.67
C ASP A 257 -26.28 13.90 -6.61
N TRP A 258 -24.94 13.98 -6.50
CA TRP A 258 -24.22 15.24 -6.41
C TRP A 258 -23.18 15.42 -7.52
N ALA A 259 -23.16 16.60 -8.14
CA ALA A 259 -22.10 17.05 -9.04
C ALA A 259 -21.94 18.59 -9.01
N SER A 260 -20.70 19.08 -8.96
CA SER A 260 -20.35 20.51 -9.03
C SER A 260 -21.16 21.44 -8.10
N GLY A 261 -21.51 20.96 -6.89
CA GLY A 261 -22.29 21.73 -5.91
C GLY A 261 -23.80 21.65 -6.08
N SER A 262 -24.31 20.81 -6.98
CA SER A 262 -25.72 20.71 -7.33
C SER A 262 -26.22 19.26 -7.37
N LYS A 263 -27.55 19.09 -7.36
CA LYS A 263 -28.18 17.78 -7.52
C LYS A 263 -27.97 17.25 -8.95
N TYR A 264 -27.55 16.00 -9.07
CA TYR A 264 -27.19 15.30 -10.30
C TYR A 264 -27.97 13.98 -10.41
N LYS A 265 -28.28 13.54 -11.63
CA LYS A 265 -29.15 12.36 -11.84
C LYS A 265 -28.32 11.09 -12.04
N CYS A 266 -27.94 10.41 -10.95
CA CYS A 266 -27.17 9.15 -11.05
C CYS A 266 -28.00 7.88 -11.32
N ASN A 267 -29.29 7.86 -10.96
CA ASN A 267 -30.15 6.66 -10.99
C ASN A 267 -29.47 5.43 -10.36
N ASP A 268 -29.05 5.56 -9.10
CA ASP A 268 -28.33 4.52 -8.34
C ASP A 268 -29.17 3.26 -8.08
N SER A 269 -30.50 3.36 -8.17
CA SER A 269 -31.43 2.22 -8.02
C SER A 269 -31.20 1.08 -9.02
N ASN A 270 -30.46 1.33 -10.11
CA ASN A 270 -30.06 0.32 -11.07
C ASN A 270 -28.54 0.11 -11.01
N LEU A 271 -28.10 -0.98 -10.38
CA LEU A 271 -26.68 -1.32 -10.24
C LEU A 271 -25.93 -1.52 -11.56
N ALA A 272 -26.62 -1.73 -12.68
CA ALA A 272 -26.02 -1.75 -14.01
C ALA A 272 -25.57 -0.35 -14.49
N ASN A 273 -25.97 0.71 -13.79
CA ASN A 273 -25.48 2.07 -14.00
C ASN A 273 -24.19 2.36 -13.24
N ILE A 274 -23.87 1.58 -12.20
CA ILE A 274 -22.63 1.75 -11.44
C ILE A 274 -21.49 1.02 -12.16
N ILE A 275 -20.40 1.73 -12.40
CA ILE A 275 -19.17 1.26 -13.06
C ILE A 275 -17.95 1.62 -12.19
N GLY A 276 -16.80 1.00 -12.45
CA GLY A 276 -15.52 1.46 -11.91
C GLY A 276 -14.97 2.54 -12.82
N GLY A 277 -15.11 3.80 -12.44
CA GLY A 277 -14.66 4.94 -13.24
C GLY A 277 -13.24 5.34 -12.90
N HIS A 278 -12.49 5.76 -13.92
CA HIS A 278 -11.19 6.37 -13.76
C HIS A 278 -11.36 7.82 -13.31
N VAL A 279 -10.81 8.14 -12.14
CA VAL A 279 -10.88 9.47 -11.58
C VAL A 279 -9.50 9.96 -11.15
N ILE A 280 -9.38 11.27 -11.01
CA ILE A 280 -8.24 11.99 -10.44
C ILE A 280 -8.75 12.92 -9.34
N THR A 281 -7.87 13.35 -8.44
CA THR A 281 -8.20 14.38 -7.45
C THR A 281 -8.39 15.75 -8.11
N GLY A 282 -9.20 16.59 -7.47
CA GLY A 282 -9.51 17.95 -7.93
C GLY A 282 -10.84 18.07 -8.66
N LYS A 283 -11.04 19.23 -9.31
CA LYS A 283 -12.34 19.64 -9.88
C LYS A 283 -12.40 19.68 -11.40
N VAL A 284 -11.30 19.33 -12.07
CA VAL A 284 -11.14 19.52 -13.51
C VAL A 284 -10.81 18.18 -14.14
N ALA A 285 -11.71 17.66 -14.97
CA ALA A 285 -11.45 16.48 -15.77
C ALA A 285 -10.32 16.77 -16.75
N LYS A 286 -9.41 15.81 -16.94
CA LYS A 286 -8.29 15.96 -17.87
C LYS A 286 -7.78 14.61 -18.35
N SER A 287 -7.09 14.61 -19.49
CA SER A 287 -6.31 13.46 -19.92
C SER A 287 -5.05 13.36 -19.07
N MET A 288 -4.76 12.15 -18.62
CA MET A 288 -3.56 11.86 -17.85
C MET A 288 -2.45 11.32 -18.75
N PRO A 289 -1.19 11.72 -18.51
CA PRO A 289 -0.07 11.16 -19.27
C PRO A 289 0.03 9.66 -19.02
N LYS A 290 0.48 8.94 -20.05
CA LYS A 290 0.85 7.52 -19.92
C LYS A 290 1.96 7.38 -18.88
N GLY A 291 1.91 6.34 -18.06
CA GLY A 291 2.82 6.15 -16.92
C GLY A 291 2.41 6.92 -15.66
N SER A 292 1.27 7.61 -15.65
CA SER A 292 0.85 8.38 -14.48
C SER A 292 0.49 7.49 -13.28
N ASN A 293 0.86 7.95 -12.09
CA ASN A 293 0.43 7.35 -10.82
C ASN A 293 -0.68 8.15 -10.16
N ALA A 294 -1.44 8.96 -10.89
CA ALA A 294 -2.46 9.85 -10.32
C ALA A 294 -3.90 9.43 -10.64
N VAL A 295 -4.09 8.24 -11.22
CA VAL A 295 -5.41 7.71 -11.58
C VAL A 295 -5.89 6.72 -10.54
N TYR A 296 -7.19 6.79 -10.24
CA TYR A 296 -7.86 5.92 -9.28
C TYR A 296 -9.08 5.27 -9.92
N ILE A 297 -9.46 4.09 -9.42
CA ILE A 297 -10.75 3.47 -9.71
C ILE A 297 -11.65 3.60 -8.50
N ILE A 298 -12.86 4.12 -8.73
CA ILE A 298 -13.90 4.23 -7.70
C ILE A 298 -15.29 4.00 -8.33
N PRO A 299 -16.31 3.50 -7.59
CA PRO A 299 -17.64 3.30 -8.14
C PRO A 299 -18.31 4.62 -8.52
N ILE A 300 -18.63 4.83 -9.78
CA ILE A 300 -19.41 5.99 -10.24
C ILE A 300 -20.53 5.56 -11.16
N CYS A 301 -21.58 6.37 -11.28
CA CYS A 301 -22.63 6.09 -12.24
C CYS A 301 -22.20 6.47 -13.67
N LYS A 302 -22.76 5.79 -14.68
CA LYS A 302 -22.54 6.09 -16.10
C LYS A 302 -22.77 7.57 -16.45
N ALA A 303 -23.74 8.22 -15.80
CA ALA A 303 -24.04 9.63 -16.03
C ALA A 303 -22.89 10.54 -15.58
N HIS A 304 -22.24 10.27 -14.44
CA HIS A 304 -21.05 11.02 -14.03
C HIS A 304 -19.87 10.75 -14.95
N ASN A 305 -19.64 9.49 -15.33
CA ASN A 305 -18.55 9.12 -16.22
C ASN A 305 -18.69 9.68 -17.64
N ALA A 306 -19.89 10.09 -18.05
CA ALA A 306 -20.15 10.63 -19.39
C ALA A 306 -20.11 12.16 -19.45
N ASP A 307 -19.96 12.85 -18.30
CA ASP A 307 -19.95 14.31 -18.24
C ASP A 307 -18.63 14.82 -17.66
N ASP A 308 -17.72 15.23 -18.55
CA ASP A 308 -16.42 15.79 -18.18
C ASP A 308 -16.51 17.27 -17.71
N ASN A 309 -17.69 17.88 -17.72
CA ASN A 309 -17.90 19.27 -17.28
C ASN A 309 -18.28 19.36 -15.80
N VAL A 310 -18.42 18.21 -15.12
CA VAL A 310 -18.73 18.16 -13.70
C VAL A 310 -17.61 17.51 -12.90
N TYR A 311 -17.53 17.86 -11.62
CA TYR A 311 -16.73 17.14 -10.66
C TYR A 311 -17.61 16.53 -9.58
N MET A 312 -17.09 15.48 -8.99
CA MET A 312 -17.73 14.62 -8.01
C MET A 312 -17.09 14.82 -6.64
N ARG A 313 -17.66 14.16 -5.63
CA ARG A 313 -17.09 14.08 -4.30
C ARG A 313 -17.15 12.68 -3.73
N THR A 314 -16.22 12.33 -2.86
CA THR A 314 -16.20 11.06 -2.11
C THR A 314 -17.15 11.11 -0.91
N ASN A 315 -18.44 10.91 -1.17
CA ASN A 315 -19.48 10.98 -0.13
C ASN A 315 -19.84 9.59 0.40
N VAL A 316 -20.17 8.65 -0.50
CA VAL A 316 -20.58 7.29 -0.14
C VAL A 316 -19.36 6.43 0.15
N TYR A 317 -18.41 6.40 -0.78
CA TYR A 317 -17.19 5.64 -0.65
C TYR A 317 -16.00 6.59 -0.53
N THR A 318 -15.18 6.35 0.47
CA THR A 318 -13.89 7.02 0.68
C THR A 318 -12.72 6.13 0.31
N GLY A 319 -12.93 4.81 0.15
CA GLY A 319 -11.93 3.91 -0.41
C GLY A 319 -11.87 4.03 -1.93
N GLY A 320 -10.69 3.77 -2.50
CA GLY A 320 -10.43 3.68 -3.93
C GLY A 320 -9.32 2.66 -4.23
N ILE A 321 -9.15 2.32 -5.51
CA ILE A 321 -7.97 1.58 -5.99
C ILE A 321 -7.08 2.63 -6.63
N TRP A 322 -5.80 2.57 -6.31
CA TRP A 322 -4.80 3.39 -6.93
C TRP A 322 -4.12 2.63 -8.07
N LEU A 323 -4.10 3.25 -9.26
CA LEU A 323 -3.39 2.72 -10.41
C LEU A 323 -1.98 3.31 -10.49
N LYS A 324 -1.01 2.42 -10.69
CA LYS A 324 0.37 2.78 -11.01
C LYS A 324 0.62 2.56 -12.51
N ASN A 325 1.48 3.37 -13.09
CA ASN A 325 1.89 3.31 -14.49
C ASN A 325 0.77 3.59 -15.50
N TYR A 326 -0.38 4.17 -15.14
CA TYR A 326 -1.58 4.30 -15.99
C TYR A 326 -1.32 4.45 -17.51
N LEU A 327 -1.82 3.52 -18.33
CA LEU A 327 -1.61 3.43 -19.79
C LEU A 327 -0.14 3.41 -20.26
N GLY A 328 0.81 3.15 -19.37
CA GLY A 328 2.25 3.23 -19.59
C GLY A 328 2.80 1.90 -20.09
N LYS A 329 3.59 1.94 -21.17
CA LYS A 329 4.25 0.75 -21.71
C LYS A 329 5.60 0.53 -21.04
#